data_AF-A0A960G9R2-F1
#
_entry.id   AF-A0A960G9R2-F1
#
_cell.length_a   1.000
_cell.length_b   1.000
_cell.length_c   1.000
_cell.angle_alpha   90.00
_cell.angle_beta   90.00
_cell.angle_gamma   90.00
#
_symmetry.space_group_name_H-M   'P 1'
#
loop_
_entity.id
_entity.type
_entity.pdbx_description
1 polymer ?
#
loop_
_entity_poly.entity_id
_entity_poly.type
_entity_poly.pdbx_seq_one_letter_code
_entity_poly.pdbx_strand_id
1 'polypeptide(L)'
;VDKVAKTVPEGPKVKLKDALESPEFKKLYDEDAETRQMVDLAIKVEGMARNAGIHAAGVVMSSHPISHIVPVQRMNGDEVVAQFDMNDVAEVGLVKMDFLGLRNLTVINHCLKIIERSQGKKLDLEALAYDDPATYQLLADADTNGVFQLESDGMKRYLRQLRPDKFSDIVAFLALYRPGPLQGGVVDEY
;
A
#
# COMPACT_ATOMS: atom_id res chain seq x y z
N VAL A 1 -19.96 22.32 -6.61
CA VAL A 1 -19.48 20.95 -6.37
C VAL A 1 -17.95 20.84 -6.39
N ASP A 2 -17.26 21.03 -7.52
CA ASP A 2 -15.77 20.89 -7.60
C ASP A 2 -15.00 21.75 -6.58
N LYS A 3 -15.44 23.00 -6.38
CA LYS A 3 -14.88 23.90 -5.35
C LYS A 3 -14.98 23.34 -3.93
N VAL A 4 -16.08 22.66 -3.59
CA VAL A 4 -16.32 22.08 -2.26
C VAL A 4 -15.56 20.75 -2.11
N ALA A 5 -15.41 19.97 -3.19
CA ALA A 5 -14.64 18.73 -3.16
C ALA A 5 -13.14 18.99 -2.90
N LYS A 6 -12.59 20.06 -3.48
CA LYS A 6 -11.18 20.45 -3.32
C LYS A 6 -10.80 20.90 -1.90
N THR A 7 -11.78 21.24 -1.07
CA THR A 7 -11.53 21.67 0.32
C THR A 7 -11.62 20.50 1.31
N VAL A 8 -11.96 19.30 0.84
CA VAL A 8 -11.89 18.07 1.63
C VAL A 8 -10.43 17.63 1.75
N PRO A 9 -9.91 17.34 2.95
CA PRO A 9 -8.54 16.87 3.13
C PRO A 9 -8.24 15.61 2.32
N GLU A 10 -7.04 15.51 1.76
CA GLU A 10 -6.57 14.31 1.07
C GLU A 10 -6.01 13.31 2.08
N GLY A 11 -6.34 12.03 1.90
CA GLY A 11 -5.77 10.97 2.70
C GLY A 11 -6.64 9.72 2.74
N PRO A 12 -6.08 8.56 3.11
CA PRO A 12 -6.87 7.36 3.33
C PRO A 12 -7.82 7.57 4.51
N LYS A 13 -9.07 7.14 4.35
CA LYS A 13 -10.11 7.13 5.40
C LYS A 13 -10.53 8.52 5.93
N VAL A 14 -10.32 9.60 5.17
CA VAL A 14 -10.88 10.91 5.50
C VAL A 14 -12.41 10.85 5.47
N LYS A 15 -13.07 11.40 6.50
CA LYS A 15 -14.53 11.53 6.56
C LYS A 15 -14.97 12.97 6.37
N LEU A 16 -16.14 13.17 5.76
CA LEU A 16 -16.75 14.49 5.56
C LEU A 16 -17.04 15.21 6.89
N LYS A 17 -17.28 14.45 7.97
CA LYS A 17 -17.41 15.03 9.31
C LYS A 17 -16.10 15.66 9.79
N ASP A 18 -14.97 15.03 9.52
CA ASP A 18 -13.66 15.56 9.89
C ASP A 18 -13.31 16.79 9.03
N ALA A 19 -13.80 16.83 7.78
CA ALA A 19 -13.65 17.98 6.89
C ALA A 19 -14.38 19.24 7.43
N LEU A 20 -15.43 19.10 8.24
CA LEU A 20 -16.11 20.24 8.87
C LEU A 20 -15.26 20.96 9.93
N GLU A 21 -14.16 20.36 10.38
CA GLU A 21 -13.17 21.02 11.24
C GLU A 21 -12.25 21.95 10.44
N SER A 22 -12.18 21.80 9.11
CA SER A 22 -11.46 22.71 8.23
C SER A 22 -12.20 24.05 8.09
N PRO A 23 -11.56 25.20 8.38
CA PRO A 23 -12.21 26.51 8.27
C PRO A 23 -12.78 26.79 6.88
N GLU A 24 -12.11 26.34 5.82
CA GLU A 24 -12.52 26.59 4.44
C GLU A 24 -13.74 25.78 4.05
N PHE A 25 -13.77 24.49 4.41
CA PHE A 25 -14.92 23.61 4.16
C PHE A 25 -16.13 24.03 4.99
N LYS A 26 -15.92 24.35 6.27
CA LYS A 26 -16.97 24.85 7.17
C LYS A 26 -17.60 26.16 6.69
N LYS A 27 -16.78 27.09 6.20
CA LYS A 27 -17.26 28.35 5.66
C LYS A 27 -18.22 28.13 4.48
N LEU A 28 -17.86 27.25 3.54
CA LEU A 28 -18.73 26.91 2.40
C LEU A 28 -20.02 26.22 2.85
N TYR A 29 -19.94 25.38 3.89
CA TYR A 29 -21.10 24.73 4.50
C TYR A 29 -22.05 25.71 5.20
N ASP A 30 -21.52 26.80 5.78
CA ASP A 30 -22.31 27.76 6.55
C ASP A 30 -22.89 28.91 5.70
N GLU A 31 -22.18 29.33 4.65
CA GLU A 31 -22.55 30.49 3.83
C GLU A 31 -23.51 30.15 2.68
N ASP A 32 -23.51 28.90 2.20
CA ASP A 32 -24.32 28.49 1.04
C ASP A 32 -25.30 27.36 1.40
N ALA A 33 -26.60 27.67 1.29
CA ALA A 33 -27.67 26.73 1.61
C ALA A 33 -27.69 25.49 0.69
N GLU A 34 -27.33 25.65 -0.58
CA GLU A 34 -27.23 24.51 -1.52
C GLU A 34 -26.06 23.59 -1.13
N THR A 35 -24.90 24.16 -0.81
CA THR A 35 -23.74 23.41 -0.32
C THR A 35 -24.06 22.68 0.97
N ARG A 36 -24.74 23.31 1.94
CA ARG A 36 -25.18 22.67 3.17
C ARG A 36 -26.03 21.43 2.90
N GLN A 37 -27.08 21.58 2.07
CA GLN A 37 -27.96 20.48 1.73
C GLN A 37 -27.22 19.34 1.02
N MET A 38 -26.31 19.67 0.09
CA MET A 38 -25.47 18.69 -0.61
C MET A 38 -24.57 17.92 0.37
N VAL A 39 -23.90 18.61 1.30
CA VAL A 39 -23.01 17.99 2.28
C VAL A 39 -23.79 17.11 3.27
N ASP A 40 -24.95 17.56 3.74
CA ASP A 40 -25.81 16.77 4.64
C ASP A 40 -26.29 15.47 3.98
N LEU A 41 -26.59 15.52 2.68
CA LEU A 41 -26.91 14.32 1.89
C LEU A 41 -25.68 13.44 1.68
N ALA A 42 -24.52 14.04 1.37
CA ALA A 42 -23.27 13.32 1.16
C ALA A 42 -22.84 12.54 2.41
N ILE A 43 -22.97 13.14 3.61
CA ILE A 43 -22.68 12.49 4.89
C ILE A 43 -23.56 11.25 5.10
N LYS A 44 -24.81 11.26 4.64
CA LYS A 44 -25.73 10.11 4.78
C LYS A 44 -25.38 8.95 3.86
N VAL A 45 -24.76 9.20 2.72
CA VAL A 45 -24.38 8.17 1.73
C VAL A 45 -22.88 7.84 1.77
N GLU A 46 -22.11 8.49 2.65
CA GLU A 46 -20.69 8.24 2.84
C GLU A 46 -20.44 6.77 3.24
N GLY A 47 -19.48 6.14 2.58
CA GLY A 47 -19.11 4.75 2.85
C GLY A 47 -20.06 3.70 2.29
N MET A 48 -21.17 4.09 1.65
CA MET A 48 -22.04 3.14 0.96
C MET A 48 -21.33 2.56 -0.27
N ALA A 49 -21.51 1.26 -0.49
CA ALA A 49 -21.02 0.59 -1.69
C ALA A 49 -21.68 1.23 -2.93
N ARG A 50 -20.86 1.82 -3.80
CA ARG A 50 -21.34 2.50 -5.00
C ARG A 50 -21.66 1.51 -6.12
N ASN A 51 -20.73 0.59 -6.38
CA ASN A 51 -20.86 -0.44 -7.43
C ASN A 51 -20.13 -1.71 -6.97
N ALA A 52 -20.45 -2.84 -7.60
CA ALA A 52 -19.56 -4.00 -7.55
C ALA A 52 -18.25 -3.68 -8.31
N GLY A 53 -17.12 -4.02 -7.71
CA GLY A 53 -15.80 -3.89 -8.32
C GLY A 53 -15.03 -5.20 -8.18
N ILE A 54 -14.24 -5.53 -9.20
CA ILE A 54 -13.36 -6.71 -9.15
C ILE A 54 -12.07 -6.30 -8.47
N HIS A 55 -11.69 -7.01 -7.42
CA HIS A 55 -10.32 -6.93 -6.92
C HIS A 55 -9.42 -7.64 -7.92
N ALA A 56 -8.78 -6.89 -8.82
CA ALA A 56 -7.98 -7.41 -9.94
C ALA A 56 -6.81 -8.34 -9.52
N ALA A 57 -6.58 -8.48 -8.23
CA ALA A 57 -5.48 -9.22 -7.62
C ALA A 57 -5.92 -10.40 -6.76
N GLY A 58 -7.21 -10.63 -6.48
CA GLY A 58 -7.63 -11.68 -5.55
C GLY A 58 -8.14 -12.91 -6.29
N VAL A 59 -7.47 -14.05 -6.14
CA VAL A 59 -7.99 -15.35 -6.60
C VAL A 59 -8.40 -16.19 -5.40
N VAL A 60 -9.57 -16.82 -5.52
CA VAL A 60 -10.14 -17.70 -4.51
C VAL A 60 -10.08 -19.13 -5.02
N MET A 61 -9.62 -20.05 -4.17
CA MET A 61 -9.44 -21.46 -4.50
C MET A 61 -10.29 -22.34 -3.58
N SER A 62 -10.84 -23.39 -4.17
CA SER A 62 -11.67 -24.38 -3.50
C SER A 62 -11.42 -25.77 -4.09
N SER A 63 -11.61 -26.81 -3.26
CA SER A 63 -11.62 -28.21 -3.68
C SER A 63 -12.93 -28.62 -4.37
N HIS A 64 -13.98 -27.81 -4.28
CA HIS A 64 -15.29 -28.02 -4.89
C HIS A 64 -15.64 -26.83 -5.78
N PRO A 65 -16.60 -26.96 -6.72
CA PRO A 65 -17.09 -25.82 -7.50
C PRO A 65 -17.46 -24.63 -6.60
N ILE A 66 -16.89 -23.45 -6.86
CA ILE A 66 -17.04 -22.25 -6.02
C ILE A 66 -18.52 -21.90 -5.80
N SER A 67 -19.35 -22.09 -6.83
CA SER A 67 -20.81 -21.84 -6.78
C SER A 67 -21.58 -22.71 -5.78
N HIS A 68 -20.99 -23.79 -5.27
CA HIS A 68 -21.61 -24.61 -4.22
C HIS A 68 -21.35 -24.05 -2.81
N ILE A 69 -20.38 -23.14 -2.67
CA ILE A 69 -19.92 -22.62 -1.38
C ILE A 69 -20.32 -21.17 -1.22
N VAL A 70 -20.14 -20.36 -2.27
CA VAL A 70 -20.49 -18.93 -2.27
C VAL A 70 -21.25 -18.56 -3.54
N PRO A 71 -22.16 -17.57 -3.48
CA PRO A 71 -22.77 -17.03 -4.68
C PRO A 71 -21.71 -16.38 -5.58
N VAL A 72 -21.81 -16.66 -6.87
CA VAL A 72 -20.92 -16.12 -7.89
C VAL A 72 -21.71 -15.26 -8.87
N GLN A 73 -21.04 -14.26 -9.42
CA GLN A 73 -21.59 -13.42 -10.49
C GLN A 73 -20.61 -13.35 -11.65
N ARG A 74 -21.15 -13.19 -12.86
CA ARG A 74 -20.35 -12.79 -14.01
C ARG A 74 -20.20 -11.28 -13.98
N MET A 75 -18.97 -10.80 -14.02
CA MET A 75 -18.65 -9.39 -14.30
C MET A 75 -18.12 -9.26 -15.73
N ASN A 76 -17.50 -8.12 -16.06
CA ASN A 76 -17.03 -7.75 -17.39
C ASN A 76 -16.63 -8.93 -18.30
N GLY A 77 -17.51 -9.30 -19.23
CA GLY A 77 -17.30 -10.45 -20.13
C GLY A 77 -17.61 -11.79 -19.47
N ASP A 78 -16.60 -12.67 -19.41
CA ASP A 78 -16.72 -14.04 -18.89
C ASP A 78 -16.04 -14.23 -17.51
N GLU A 79 -15.60 -13.14 -16.88
CA GLU A 79 -14.97 -13.19 -15.56
C GLU A 79 -16.01 -13.58 -14.48
N VAL A 80 -15.78 -14.72 -13.82
CA VAL A 80 -16.61 -15.18 -12.69
C VAL A 80 -15.95 -14.74 -11.39
N VAL A 81 -16.69 -14.00 -10.58
CA VAL A 81 -16.23 -13.51 -9.27
C VAL A 81 -17.15 -13.98 -8.15
N ALA A 82 -16.59 -14.21 -6.96
CA ALA A 82 -17.38 -14.38 -5.76
C ALA A 82 -18.10 -13.06 -5.42
N GLN A 83 -19.36 -13.14 -4.98
CA GLN A 83 -20.11 -11.96 -4.51
C GLN A 83 -19.72 -11.54 -3.09
N PHE A 84 -19.16 -12.47 -2.31
CA PHE A 84 -18.62 -12.21 -0.99
C PHE A 84 -17.34 -11.40 -1.08
N ASP A 85 -17.14 -10.50 -0.12
CA ASP A 85 -15.92 -9.71 -0.06
C ASP A 85 -14.73 -10.53 0.45
N MET A 86 -13.55 -9.90 0.48
CA MET A 86 -12.30 -10.56 0.89
C MET A 86 -12.41 -11.24 2.27
N ASN A 87 -13.08 -10.61 3.23
CA ASN A 87 -13.17 -11.10 4.60
C ASN A 87 -14.16 -12.25 4.67
N ASP A 88 -15.34 -12.08 4.06
CA ASP A 88 -16.40 -13.08 4.03
C ASP A 88 -15.93 -14.38 3.36
N VAL A 89 -15.19 -14.27 2.25
CA VAL A 89 -14.60 -15.43 1.56
C VAL A 89 -13.66 -16.22 2.47
N ALA A 90 -12.83 -15.52 3.25
CA ALA A 90 -11.90 -16.17 4.18
C ALA A 90 -12.63 -16.81 5.37
N GLU A 91 -13.67 -16.16 5.90
CA GLU A 91 -14.49 -16.70 7.00
C GLU A 91 -15.23 -17.98 6.61
N VAL A 92 -15.67 -18.10 5.36
CA VAL A 92 -16.29 -19.32 4.81
C VAL A 92 -15.26 -20.44 4.56
N GLY A 93 -13.98 -20.19 4.83
CA GLY A 93 -12.91 -21.19 4.77
C GLY A 93 -12.31 -21.38 3.37
N LEU A 94 -12.55 -20.44 2.45
CA LEU A 94 -11.92 -20.48 1.14
C LEU A 94 -10.49 -19.94 1.21
N VAL A 95 -9.59 -20.58 0.47
CA VAL A 95 -8.20 -20.14 0.39
C VAL A 95 -8.12 -18.97 -0.59
N LYS A 96 -7.61 -17.84 -0.11
CA LYS A 96 -7.40 -16.64 -0.90
C LYS A 96 -5.91 -16.47 -1.22
N MET A 97 -5.61 -16.09 -2.45
CA MET A 97 -4.29 -15.61 -2.87
C MET A 97 -4.41 -14.20 -3.44
N ASP A 98 -3.54 -13.31 -2.97
CA ASP A 98 -3.40 -11.94 -3.48
C ASP A 98 -2.21 -11.83 -4.41
N PHE A 99 -2.45 -11.27 -5.60
CA PHE A 99 -1.46 -10.91 -6.59
C PHE A 99 -1.08 -9.44 -6.43
N LEU A 100 0.04 -9.20 -5.74
CA LEU A 100 0.59 -7.85 -5.68
C LEU A 100 1.23 -7.47 -7.03
N GLY A 101 0.82 -6.33 -7.58
CA GLY A 101 1.40 -5.76 -8.81
C GLY A 101 2.82 -5.19 -8.65
N LEU A 102 3.57 -5.62 -7.62
CA LEU A 102 4.93 -5.16 -7.38
C LEU A 102 5.88 -5.75 -8.43
N ARG A 103 6.64 -4.87 -9.09
CA ARG A 103 7.56 -5.27 -10.17
C ARG A 103 8.95 -5.63 -9.66
N ASN A 104 9.22 -5.55 -8.35
CA ASN A 104 10.55 -5.77 -7.77
C ASN A 104 11.16 -7.11 -8.18
N LEU A 105 10.41 -8.20 -8.04
CA LEU A 105 10.87 -9.54 -8.45
C LEU A 105 11.11 -9.64 -9.96
N THR A 106 10.33 -8.91 -10.78
CA THR A 106 10.58 -8.82 -12.22
C THR A 106 11.90 -8.11 -12.50
N VAL A 107 12.18 -6.99 -11.82
CA VAL A 107 13.46 -6.26 -11.95
C VAL A 107 14.63 -7.15 -11.54
N ILE A 108 14.53 -7.83 -10.40
CA ILE A 108 15.57 -8.76 -9.91
C ILE A 108 15.80 -9.88 -10.92
N ASN A 109 14.74 -10.52 -11.43
CA ASN A 109 14.84 -11.56 -12.45
C ASN A 109 15.53 -11.07 -13.74
N HIS A 110 15.25 -9.85 -14.18
CA HIS A 110 15.94 -9.25 -15.33
C HIS A 110 17.42 -9.00 -15.03
N CYS A 111 17.74 -8.49 -13.84
CA CYS A 111 19.12 -8.29 -13.39
C CYS A 111 19.92 -9.61 -13.40
N LEU A 112 19.37 -10.68 -12.83
CA LEU A 112 19.99 -12.01 -12.83
C LEU A 112 20.29 -12.52 -14.24
N LYS A 113 19.34 -12.38 -15.18
CA LYS A 113 19.53 -12.77 -16.59
C LYS A 113 20.63 -11.96 -17.28
N ILE A 114 20.77 -10.68 -16.95
CA ILE A 114 21.84 -9.82 -17.49
C ILE A 114 23.20 -10.24 -16.94
N ILE A 115 23.29 -10.54 -15.63
CA ILE A 115 24.52 -11.02 -15.00
C ILE A 115 24.97 -12.36 -15.60
N GLU A 116 24.04 -13.31 -15.77
CA GLU A 116 24.33 -14.60 -16.40
C GLU A 116 24.85 -14.43 -17.83
N ARG A 117 24.22 -13.56 -18.64
CA ARG A 117 24.65 -13.31 -20.03
C ARG A 117 25.98 -12.58 -20.15
N SER A 118 26.25 -11.61 -19.26
CA SER A 118 27.43 -10.74 -19.34
C SER A 118 28.66 -11.32 -18.64
N GLN A 119 28.48 -12.11 -17.58
CA GLN A 119 29.57 -12.64 -16.77
C GLN A 119 29.65 -14.17 -16.76
N GLY A 120 28.67 -14.87 -17.35
CA GLY A 120 28.59 -16.33 -17.30
C GLY A 120 28.29 -16.87 -15.89
N LYS A 121 27.86 -16.01 -14.96
CA LYS A 121 27.61 -16.35 -13.56
C LYS A 121 26.12 -16.49 -13.32
N LYS A 122 25.70 -17.67 -12.86
CA LYS A 122 24.36 -17.90 -12.35
C LYS A 122 24.36 -17.69 -10.83
N LEU A 123 23.64 -16.67 -10.38
CA LEU A 123 23.52 -16.35 -8.96
C LEU A 123 22.32 -17.07 -8.34
N ASP A 124 22.51 -17.57 -7.13
CA ASP A 124 21.46 -18.07 -6.26
C ASP A 124 21.17 -17.01 -5.19
N LEU A 125 19.94 -16.49 -5.17
CA LEU A 125 19.53 -15.45 -4.23
C LEU A 125 19.44 -15.98 -2.79
N GLU A 126 19.12 -17.26 -2.61
CA GLU A 126 18.97 -17.87 -1.28
C GLU A 126 20.33 -18.07 -0.59
N ALA A 127 21.41 -18.09 -1.38
CA ALA A 127 22.77 -18.26 -0.89
C ALA A 127 23.52 -16.95 -0.64
N LEU A 128 22.89 -15.79 -0.86
CA LEU A 128 23.54 -14.48 -0.65
C LEU A 128 23.76 -14.21 0.84
N ALA A 129 24.95 -13.72 1.19
CA ALA A 129 25.28 -13.30 2.54
C ALA A 129 24.67 -11.93 2.87
N TYR A 130 24.41 -11.70 4.16
CA TYR A 130 23.83 -10.44 4.66
C TYR A 130 24.86 -9.49 5.25
N ASP A 131 26.16 -9.76 5.13
CA ASP A 131 27.25 -9.01 5.77
C ASP A 131 28.14 -8.26 4.76
N ASP A 132 27.63 -8.01 3.54
CA ASP A 132 28.39 -7.32 2.48
C ASP A 132 28.68 -5.84 2.83
N PRO A 133 29.94 -5.45 3.09
CA PRO A 133 30.27 -4.09 3.52
C PRO A 133 29.95 -3.02 2.45
N ALA A 134 30.03 -3.38 1.16
CA ALA A 134 29.73 -2.45 0.08
C ALA A 134 28.24 -2.08 0.05
N THR A 135 27.36 -3.05 0.29
CA THR A 135 25.92 -2.82 0.44
C THR A 135 25.61 -1.90 1.63
N TYR A 136 26.25 -2.12 2.79
CA TYR A 136 26.04 -1.24 3.94
C TYR A 136 26.58 0.18 3.73
N GLN A 137 27.70 0.32 3.02
CA GLN A 137 28.22 1.64 2.66
C GLN A 137 27.23 2.41 1.77
N LEU A 138 26.65 1.75 0.75
CA LEU A 138 25.60 2.33 -0.09
C LEU A 138 24.38 2.80 0.72
N LEU A 139 23.94 1.99 1.70
CA LEU A 139 22.84 2.35 2.60
C LEU A 139 23.20 3.53 3.52
N ALA A 140 24.40 3.53 4.10
CA ALA A 140 24.89 4.59 5.00
C ALA A 140 25.08 5.94 4.28
N ASP A 141 25.41 5.91 2.99
CA ASP A 141 25.49 7.09 2.14
C ASP A 141 24.10 7.55 1.62
N ALA A 142 23.07 6.74 1.90
CA ALA A 142 21.69 6.91 1.41
C ALA A 142 21.58 7.00 -0.11
N ASP A 143 22.44 6.27 -0.83
CA ASP A 143 22.35 6.10 -2.28
C ASP A 143 21.35 4.98 -2.62
N THR A 144 20.11 5.16 -2.18
CA THR A 144 19.06 4.12 -2.20
C THR A 144 18.04 4.30 -3.31
N ASN A 145 18.39 4.98 -4.40
CA ASN A 145 17.51 5.09 -5.56
C ASN A 145 17.30 3.70 -6.20
N GLY A 146 16.04 3.26 -6.34
CA GLY A 146 15.72 1.92 -6.82
C GLY A 146 15.91 0.81 -5.78
N VAL A 147 16.19 1.15 -4.51
CA VAL A 147 16.20 0.19 -3.41
C VAL A 147 14.82 0.16 -2.77
N PHE A 148 14.10 -0.95 -2.99
CA PHE A 148 12.71 -1.11 -2.56
C PHE A 148 12.51 -0.70 -1.09
N GLN A 149 11.45 0.08 -0.85
CA GLN A 149 11.08 0.66 0.45
C GLN A 149 12.07 1.67 1.05
N LEU A 150 13.18 2.04 0.41
CA LEU A 150 14.17 2.96 0.99
C LEU A 150 14.41 4.22 0.14
N GLU A 151 13.50 4.52 -0.79
CA GLU A 151 13.75 5.50 -1.87
C GLU A 151 13.31 6.94 -1.52
N SER A 152 12.38 7.11 -0.57
CA SER A 152 11.81 8.41 -0.25
C SER A 152 12.83 9.36 0.37
N ASP A 153 12.68 10.66 0.13
CA ASP A 153 13.60 11.68 0.66
C ASP A 153 13.68 11.65 2.19
N GLY A 154 12.54 11.42 2.84
CA GLY A 154 12.49 11.25 4.29
C GLY A 154 13.29 10.03 4.73
N MET A 155 13.11 8.87 4.09
CA MET A 155 13.86 7.65 4.43
C MET A 155 15.36 7.83 4.23
N LYS A 156 15.78 8.43 3.11
CA LYS A 156 17.19 8.74 2.85
C LYS A 156 17.79 9.63 3.92
N ARG A 157 17.06 10.64 4.39
CA ARG A 157 17.53 11.53 5.46
C ARG A 157 17.84 10.76 6.74
N TYR A 158 16.95 9.88 7.18
CA TYR A 158 17.17 9.08 8.38
C TYR A 158 18.22 7.98 8.19
N LEU A 159 18.30 7.36 7.01
CA LEU A 159 19.35 6.38 6.71
C LEU A 159 20.76 6.96 6.90
N ARG A 160 20.99 8.22 6.51
CA ARG A 160 22.29 8.90 6.73
C ARG A 160 22.61 9.11 8.21
N GLN A 161 21.59 9.25 9.05
CA GLN A 161 21.75 9.42 10.50
C GLN A 161 22.01 8.06 11.17
N LEU A 162 21.24 7.05 10.78
CA LEU A 162 21.34 5.69 11.32
C LEU A 162 22.67 5.00 10.95
N ARG A 163 23.14 5.20 9.72
CA ARG A 163 24.34 4.55 9.14
C ARG A 163 24.36 3.03 9.42
N PRO A 164 23.38 2.27 8.89
CA PRO A 164 23.22 0.84 9.22
C PRO A 164 24.47 0.03 8.81
N ASP A 165 24.92 -0.86 9.69
CA ASP A 165 26.10 -1.73 9.45
C ASP A 165 25.78 -3.24 9.49
N LYS A 166 24.51 -3.58 9.78
CA LYS A 166 24.00 -4.95 9.86
C LYS A 166 22.53 -5.02 9.48
N PHE A 167 22.08 -6.22 9.14
CA PHE A 167 20.74 -6.43 8.59
C PHE A 167 19.63 -6.07 9.58
N SER A 168 19.87 -6.31 10.88
CA SER A 168 18.90 -5.96 11.93
C SER A 168 18.57 -4.47 11.97
N ASP A 169 19.49 -3.60 11.56
CA ASP A 169 19.26 -2.16 11.56
C ASP A 169 18.30 -1.76 10.44
N ILE A 170 18.35 -2.45 9.29
CA ILE A 170 17.39 -2.26 8.20
C ILE A 170 15.98 -2.69 8.66
N VAL A 171 15.88 -3.82 9.35
CA VAL A 171 14.62 -4.32 9.91
C VAL A 171 14.05 -3.34 10.93
N ALA A 172 14.88 -2.88 11.88
CA ALA A 172 14.48 -1.90 12.88
C ALA A 172 14.06 -0.58 12.22
N PHE A 173 14.82 -0.09 11.26
CA PHE A 173 14.52 1.14 10.53
C PHE A 173 13.15 1.09 9.84
N LEU A 174 12.84 0.00 9.13
CA LEU A 174 11.53 -0.17 8.48
C LEU A 174 10.37 -0.30 9.49
N ALA A 175 10.64 -0.77 10.71
CA ALA A 175 9.65 -0.80 11.78
C ALA A 175 9.42 0.60 12.39
N LEU A 176 10.50 1.37 12.56
CA LEU A 176 10.51 2.71 13.16
C LEU A 176 10.00 3.78 12.20
N TYR A 177 10.23 3.64 10.89
CA TYR A 177 9.75 4.60 9.89
C TYR A 177 8.26 4.40 9.57
N ARG A 178 7.42 4.55 10.59
CA ARG A 178 5.96 4.50 10.51
C ARG A 178 5.37 5.73 11.20
N PRO A 179 4.16 6.19 10.81
CA PRO A 179 3.58 7.43 11.36
C PRO A 179 3.51 7.48 12.89
N GLY A 180 3.19 6.36 13.56
CA GLY A 180 3.12 6.29 15.02
C GLY A 180 4.47 6.51 15.71
N PRO A 181 5.49 5.66 15.47
CA PRO A 181 6.81 5.84 16.08
C PRO A 181 7.48 7.19 15.75
N LEU A 182 7.29 7.71 14.53
CA LEU A 182 7.80 9.04 14.14
C LEU A 182 7.17 10.17 14.96
N GLN A 183 5.87 10.08 15.29
CA GLN A 183 5.19 11.07 16.14
C GLN A 183 5.58 10.92 17.62
N GLY A 184 5.98 9.73 18.05
CA GLY A 184 6.35 9.43 19.43
C GLY A 184 7.81 9.74 19.79
N GLY A 185 8.63 10.23 18.85
CA GLY A 185 10.05 10.55 19.10
C GLY A 185 10.98 9.34 19.25
N VAL A 186 10.45 8.11 19.15
CA VAL A 186 11.21 6.86 19.37
C VAL A 186 12.33 6.68 18.34
N VAL A 187 12.20 7.31 17.16
CA VAL A 187 13.21 7.23 16.09
C VAL A 187 14.46 8.04 16.44
N ASP A 188 14.35 9.09 17.24
CA ASP A 188 15.49 9.93 17.64
C ASP A 188 16.24 9.35 18.87
N GLU A 189 15.62 8.41 19.59
CA GLU A 189 16.21 7.71 20.74
C GLU A 189 16.97 6.42 20.37
N TYR A 190 16.72 5.87 19.17
CA TYR A 190 17.32 4.65 18.65
C TYR A 190 18.62 4.93 17.88
#